data_AF-A0A224XFB5-F1
#
_entry.id   AF-A0A224XFB5-F1
#
_cell.length_a   1.000
_cell.length_b   1.000
_cell.length_c   1.000
_cell.angle_alpha   90.00
_cell.angle_beta   90.00
_cell.angle_gamma   90.00
#
_symmetry.space_group_name_H-M   'P 1'
#
loop_
_entity.id
_entity.type
_entity.pdbx_description
1 polymer ?
#
loop_
_entity_poly.entity_id
_entity_poly.type
_entity_poly.pdbx_seq_one_letter_code
_entity_poly.pdbx_strand_id
1 'polypeptide(L)'
;MTSVFVFVTVLWITTISSIDSNDVCDERYFNITPEHTMCKSVNEDCQFLRHKGKIFGRQFLRTHNMIRNSIRRFVGKEYHLATNMKLLEWDDELYEMARMHSLQCVEEPDCNLCHQTDRFSVEQNFAVKTFKKSETKHNGPVKRFETVIKEWAAELKQYDSDVVNSFQITDELPTNWTNILRAKSLFVGCASMNFRGDEPGTFREVYVCNYGPANLTEGEEIYKTGGKSCSDCEGDETCDDTFRNLCGKFEISIP
;
A
#
# COMPACT_ATOMS: atom_id res chain seq x y z
N MET A 1 -56.55 -63.60 -20.32
CA MET A 1 -55.16 -63.10 -20.35
C MET A 1 -55.20 -61.65 -20.79
N THR A 2 -54.85 -60.72 -19.90
CA THR A 2 -54.26 -59.40 -20.20
C THR A 2 -54.08 -58.68 -18.86
N SER A 3 -52.89 -58.80 -18.26
CA SER A 3 -52.50 -57.99 -17.10
C SER A 3 -52.08 -56.61 -17.59
N VAL A 4 -52.70 -55.56 -17.05
CA VAL A 4 -52.32 -54.16 -17.30
C VAL A 4 -51.24 -53.79 -16.27
N PHE A 5 -50.01 -53.56 -16.73
CA PHE A 5 -48.93 -53.01 -15.91
C PHE A 5 -48.94 -51.49 -16.02
N VAL A 6 -49.20 -50.80 -14.91
CA VAL A 6 -49.07 -49.35 -14.78
C VAL A 6 -47.64 -49.04 -14.36
N PHE A 7 -46.84 -48.48 -15.26
CA PHE A 7 -45.51 -47.97 -14.95
C PHE A 7 -45.64 -46.59 -14.32
N VAL A 8 -45.36 -46.49 -13.02
CA VAL A 8 -45.21 -45.20 -12.31
C VAL A 8 -43.76 -44.76 -12.47
N THR A 9 -43.52 -43.78 -13.35
CA THR A 9 -42.20 -43.14 -13.48
C THR A 9 -42.02 -42.11 -12.37
N VAL A 10 -41.17 -42.40 -11.39
CA VAL A 10 -40.76 -41.46 -10.34
C VAL A 10 -39.73 -40.50 -10.93
N LEU A 11 -40.15 -39.27 -11.24
CA LEU A 11 -39.26 -38.18 -11.61
C LEU A 11 -38.53 -37.69 -10.36
N TRP A 12 -37.28 -38.10 -10.20
CA TRP A 12 -36.35 -37.50 -9.25
C TRP A 12 -35.94 -36.13 -9.77
N ILE A 13 -36.58 -35.08 -9.26
CA ILE A 13 -36.12 -33.70 -9.45
C ILE A 13 -34.88 -33.55 -8.56
N THR A 14 -33.69 -33.75 -9.13
CA THR A 14 -32.45 -33.32 -8.50
C THR A 14 -32.42 -31.80 -8.57
N THR A 15 -32.73 -31.14 -7.45
CA THR A 15 -32.40 -29.72 -7.29
C THR A 15 -30.88 -29.63 -7.32
N ILE A 16 -30.31 -29.27 -8.47
CA ILE A 16 -28.96 -28.74 -8.52
C ILE A 16 -29.05 -27.40 -7.80
N SER A 17 -28.80 -27.38 -6.50
CA SER A 17 -28.43 -26.16 -5.81
C SER A 17 -27.15 -25.70 -6.49
N SER A 18 -27.29 -24.70 -7.36
CA SER A 18 -26.16 -23.90 -7.81
C SER A 18 -25.40 -23.49 -6.56
N ILE A 19 -24.20 -24.02 -6.39
CA ILE A 19 -23.24 -23.52 -5.43
C ILE A 19 -22.93 -22.12 -5.95
N ASP A 20 -23.64 -21.13 -5.42
CA ASP A 20 -23.19 -19.74 -5.49
C ASP A 20 -21.78 -19.78 -4.93
N SER A 21 -20.79 -19.32 -5.70
CA SER A 21 -19.43 -19.15 -5.21
C SER A 21 -19.47 -18.04 -4.17
N ASN A 22 -19.91 -18.36 -2.96
CA ASN A 22 -19.63 -17.56 -1.79
C ASN A 22 -18.11 -17.46 -1.75
N ASP A 23 -17.62 -16.24 -1.97
CA ASP A 23 -16.24 -15.83 -1.92
C ASP A 23 -15.72 -16.12 -0.51
N VAL A 24 -15.26 -17.36 -0.28
CA VAL A 24 -14.73 -17.75 1.03
C VAL A 24 -13.43 -16.98 1.20
N CYS A 25 -13.44 -16.03 2.12
CA CYS A 25 -12.22 -15.32 2.48
C CYS A 25 -11.13 -16.33 2.87
N ASP A 26 -9.91 -16.13 2.38
CA ASP A 26 -8.77 -16.94 2.77
C ASP A 26 -8.62 -16.93 4.29
N GLU A 27 -8.53 -18.13 4.88
CA GLU A 27 -8.46 -18.34 6.32
C GLU A 27 -7.31 -17.54 6.96
N ARG A 28 -6.20 -17.29 6.23
CA ARG A 28 -5.07 -16.52 6.76
C ARG A 28 -5.46 -15.09 7.15
N TYR A 29 -6.39 -14.48 6.41
CA TYR A 29 -6.88 -13.13 6.68
C TYR A 29 -8.04 -13.14 7.67
N PHE A 30 -8.97 -14.08 7.49
CA PHE A 30 -10.12 -14.25 8.38
C PHE A 30 -9.70 -14.51 9.83
N ASN A 31 -8.63 -15.29 10.04
CA ASN A 31 -8.09 -15.59 11.37
C ASN A 31 -7.45 -14.38 12.06
N ILE A 32 -7.04 -13.34 11.30
CA ILE A 32 -6.60 -12.07 11.87
C ILE A 32 -7.82 -11.26 12.32
N THR A 33 -8.78 -11.08 11.42
CA THR A 33 -10.07 -10.42 11.69
C THR A 33 -11.09 -10.79 10.59
N PRO A 34 -12.36 -11.10 10.94
CA PRO A 34 -13.42 -11.29 9.95
C PRO A 34 -13.65 -10.08 9.04
N GLU A 35 -13.33 -8.88 9.53
CA GLU A 35 -13.46 -7.60 8.82
C GLU A 35 -12.26 -7.27 7.91
N HIS A 36 -11.31 -8.21 7.75
CA HIS A 36 -10.09 -7.99 6.99
C HIS A 36 -10.39 -7.49 5.57
N THR A 37 -9.59 -6.56 5.06
CA THR A 37 -9.83 -5.92 3.76
C THR A 37 -9.84 -6.94 2.62
N MET A 38 -9.04 -8.01 2.73
CA MET A 38 -9.03 -9.14 1.79
C MET A 38 -10.29 -10.02 1.85
N CYS A 39 -11.11 -9.90 2.90
CA CYS A 39 -12.40 -10.57 3.02
C CYS A 39 -13.57 -9.74 2.44
N LYS A 40 -13.32 -8.52 1.98
CA LYS A 40 -14.34 -7.65 1.40
C LYS A 40 -14.46 -7.87 -0.09
N SER A 41 -15.67 -7.91 -0.61
CA SER A 41 -15.91 -7.83 -2.05
C SER A 41 -15.67 -6.41 -2.56
N VAL A 42 -15.55 -6.26 -3.88
CA VAL A 42 -15.60 -4.93 -4.50
C VAL A 42 -16.95 -4.28 -4.19
N ASN A 43 -16.93 -3.00 -3.80
CA ASN A 43 -18.16 -2.24 -3.64
C ASN A 43 -18.69 -1.82 -5.03
N GLU A 44 -19.71 -2.53 -5.51
CA GLU A 44 -20.31 -2.30 -6.84
C GLU A 44 -21.19 -1.04 -6.91
N ASP A 45 -21.53 -0.43 -5.77
CA ASP A 45 -22.26 0.84 -5.74
C ASP A 45 -21.34 2.04 -6.06
N CYS A 46 -20.02 1.86 -5.94
CA CYS A 46 -19.05 2.89 -6.27
C CYS A 46 -19.05 3.19 -7.78
N GLN A 47 -19.30 4.46 -8.13
CA GLN A 47 -19.21 4.93 -9.52
C GLN A 47 -17.75 5.17 -9.94
N PHE A 48 -16.98 4.10 -10.13
CA PHE A 48 -15.59 4.15 -10.54
C PHE A 48 -15.41 4.82 -11.92
N LEU A 49 -14.36 5.64 -12.05
CA LEU A 49 -14.10 6.39 -13.29
C LEU A 49 -13.00 5.78 -14.15
N ARG A 50 -12.43 4.64 -13.72
CA ARG A 50 -11.43 3.86 -14.46
C ARG A 50 -11.57 2.37 -14.16
N HIS A 51 -10.86 1.55 -14.94
CA HIS A 51 -10.81 0.12 -14.74
C HIS A 51 -10.22 -0.24 -13.36
N LYS A 52 -10.83 -1.23 -12.68
CA LYS A 52 -10.51 -1.71 -11.32
C LYS A 52 -9.20 -2.52 -11.22
N GLY A 53 -8.40 -2.54 -12.28
CA GLY A 53 -7.19 -3.36 -12.40
C GLY A 53 -5.93 -2.66 -11.91
N LYS A 54 -4.79 -3.35 -12.04
CA LYS A 54 -3.49 -2.85 -11.57
C LYS A 54 -3.08 -1.56 -12.27
N ILE A 55 -2.76 -0.57 -11.44
CA ILE A 55 -2.05 0.63 -11.85
C ILE A 55 -0.55 0.35 -11.79
N PHE A 56 0.26 1.07 -12.57
CA PHE A 56 1.68 0.77 -12.68
C PHE A 56 2.44 0.97 -11.34
N GLY A 57 2.63 -0.11 -10.57
CA GLY A 57 3.28 -0.09 -9.26
C GLY A 57 4.77 0.28 -9.29
N ARG A 58 5.45 0.05 -10.42
CA ARG A 58 6.88 0.35 -10.60
C ARG A 58 7.21 1.83 -10.37
N GLN A 59 6.34 2.74 -10.78
CA GLN A 59 6.53 4.19 -10.62
C GLN A 59 6.43 4.60 -9.15
N PHE A 60 5.53 3.96 -8.39
CA PHE A 60 5.38 4.25 -6.96
C PHE A 60 6.57 3.72 -6.17
N LEU A 61 7.00 2.48 -6.44
CA LEU A 61 8.23 1.95 -5.85
C LEU A 61 9.43 2.86 -6.14
N ARG A 62 9.61 3.23 -7.41
CA ARG A 62 10.68 4.15 -7.82
C ARG A 62 10.59 5.50 -7.11
N THR A 63 9.39 6.04 -6.93
CA THR A 63 9.19 7.32 -6.23
C THR A 63 9.62 7.22 -4.77
N HIS A 64 9.23 6.16 -4.06
CA HIS A 64 9.67 5.92 -2.69
C HIS A 64 11.20 5.80 -2.60
N ASN A 65 11.82 5.00 -3.46
CA ASN A 65 13.27 4.83 -3.47
C ASN A 65 14.02 6.11 -3.89
N MET A 66 13.45 6.94 -4.76
CA MET A 66 14.01 8.28 -5.05
C MET A 66 13.99 9.18 -3.81
N ILE A 67 12.90 9.15 -3.04
CA ILE A 67 12.76 9.92 -1.80
C ILE A 67 13.79 9.45 -0.76
N ARG A 68 13.83 8.14 -0.48
CA ARG A 68 14.79 7.54 0.46
C ARG A 68 16.24 7.83 0.06
N ASN A 69 16.55 7.75 -1.22
CA ASN A 69 17.90 8.01 -1.75
C ASN A 69 18.31 9.49 -1.65
N SER A 70 17.37 10.43 -1.51
CA SER A 70 17.67 11.86 -1.51
C SER A 70 16.62 12.70 -0.76
N ILE A 71 16.58 12.57 0.57
CA ILE A 71 15.63 13.29 1.44
C ILE A 71 15.62 14.79 1.14
N ARG A 72 16.80 15.42 1.07
CA ARG A 72 16.93 16.87 0.76
C ARG A 72 16.22 17.29 -0.52
N ARG A 73 16.28 16.47 -1.58
CA ARG A 73 15.67 16.80 -2.88
C ARG A 73 14.14 16.86 -2.81
N PHE A 74 13.52 16.02 -2.00
CA PHE A 74 12.06 15.88 -1.95
C PHE A 74 11.43 16.64 -0.79
N VAL A 75 12.11 16.71 0.36
CA VAL A 75 11.63 17.42 1.56
C VAL A 75 12.02 18.91 1.52
N GLY A 76 13.12 19.27 0.83
CA GLY A 76 13.57 20.65 0.69
C GLY A 76 14.19 21.26 1.96
N LYS A 77 14.54 20.42 2.94
CA LYS A 77 15.30 20.75 4.15
C LYS A 77 16.42 19.72 4.32
N GLU A 78 17.53 20.13 4.94
CA GLU A 78 18.67 19.26 5.20
C GLU A 78 18.39 18.40 6.45
N TYR A 79 18.65 17.10 6.33
CA TYR A 79 18.53 16.11 7.39
C TYR A 79 19.82 15.32 7.47
N HIS A 80 20.08 14.71 8.62
CA HIS A 80 21.20 13.82 8.81
C HIS A 80 21.20 12.72 7.75
N LEU A 81 22.38 12.42 7.22
CA LEU A 81 22.54 11.39 6.19
C LEU A 81 22.32 10.01 6.78
N ALA A 82 21.51 9.19 6.11
CA ALA A 82 21.22 7.82 6.51
C ALA A 82 22.36 6.88 6.10
N THR A 83 22.79 6.01 7.01
CA THR A 83 23.88 5.06 6.76
C THR A 83 23.40 3.62 6.52
N ASN A 84 22.15 3.30 6.87
CA ASN A 84 21.56 1.96 6.76
C ASN A 84 20.21 1.92 6.00
N MET A 85 19.88 2.96 5.24
CA MET A 85 18.59 3.06 4.55
C MET A 85 18.45 1.97 3.48
N LYS A 86 17.50 1.04 3.63
CA LYS A 86 17.29 -0.05 2.68
C LYS A 86 16.61 0.42 1.38
N LEU A 87 16.90 -0.24 0.27
CA LEU A 87 16.09 -0.19 -0.94
C LEU A 87 14.74 -0.87 -0.65
N LEU A 88 13.61 -0.20 -0.92
CA LEU A 88 12.30 -0.84 -0.83
C LEU A 88 12.08 -1.75 -2.03
N GLU A 89 11.39 -2.85 -1.77
CA GLU A 89 10.90 -3.81 -2.76
C GLU A 89 9.36 -3.73 -2.87
N TRP A 90 8.84 -4.06 -4.05
CA TRP A 90 7.40 -4.11 -4.26
C TRP A 90 6.83 -5.41 -3.73
N ASP A 91 5.77 -5.34 -2.95
CA ASP A 91 5.07 -6.52 -2.44
C ASP A 91 3.64 -6.58 -2.98
N ASP A 92 3.32 -7.68 -3.67
CA ASP A 92 2.04 -7.85 -4.34
C ASP A 92 0.89 -8.12 -3.37
N GLU A 93 1.15 -8.70 -2.19
CA GLU A 93 0.12 -8.87 -1.16
C GLU A 93 -0.25 -7.52 -0.53
N LEU A 94 0.75 -6.70 -0.16
CA LEU A 94 0.53 -5.35 0.35
C LEU A 94 -0.25 -4.49 -0.66
N TYR A 95 0.09 -4.65 -1.95
CA TYR A 95 -0.61 -4.01 -3.06
C TYR A 95 -2.07 -4.45 -3.14
N GLU A 96 -2.35 -5.75 -3.04
CA GLU A 96 -3.72 -6.25 -3.18
C GLU A 96 -4.60 -5.79 -2.03
N MET A 97 -4.08 -5.76 -0.80
CA MET A 97 -4.78 -5.16 0.34
C MET A 97 -5.09 -3.68 0.09
N ALA A 98 -4.10 -2.90 -0.34
CA ALA A 98 -4.29 -1.48 -0.67
C ALA A 98 -5.32 -1.30 -1.80
N ARG A 99 -5.32 -2.18 -2.79
CA ARG A 99 -6.27 -2.18 -3.92
C ARG A 99 -7.67 -2.45 -3.41
N MET A 100 -7.88 -3.51 -2.65
CA MET A 100 -9.19 -3.91 -2.15
C MET A 100 -9.81 -2.83 -1.26
N HIS A 101 -9.00 -2.14 -0.44
CA HIS A 101 -9.46 -0.97 0.32
C HIS A 101 -9.86 0.20 -0.58
N SER A 102 -9.04 0.52 -1.58
CA SER A 102 -9.36 1.60 -2.53
C SER A 102 -10.64 1.34 -3.35
N LEU A 103 -11.02 0.07 -3.52
CA LEU A 103 -12.23 -0.37 -4.20
C LEU A 103 -13.49 -0.33 -3.32
N GLN A 104 -13.40 0.26 -2.12
CA GLN A 104 -14.55 0.49 -1.25
C GLN A 104 -15.13 1.91 -1.36
N CYS A 105 -14.50 2.80 -2.15
CA CYS A 105 -14.80 4.24 -2.25
C CYS A 105 -14.97 4.93 -0.87
N VAL A 106 -14.05 4.61 0.03
CA VAL A 106 -14.02 5.05 1.43
C VAL A 106 -13.45 6.46 1.62
N GLU A 107 -13.71 7.02 2.79
CA GLU A 107 -13.19 8.31 3.25
C GLU A 107 -12.10 8.22 4.31
N GLU A 108 -11.94 7.04 4.90
CA GLU A 108 -11.08 6.79 6.04
C GLU A 108 -10.19 5.56 5.76
N PRO A 109 -9.04 5.43 6.44
CA PRO A 109 -8.27 4.18 6.42
C PRO A 109 -9.10 3.00 6.94
N ASP A 110 -8.71 1.78 6.58
CA ASP A 110 -9.29 0.59 7.19
C ASP A 110 -8.77 0.41 8.63
N CYS A 111 -9.37 -0.53 9.36
CA CYS A 111 -8.94 -0.78 10.73
C CYS A 111 -7.49 -1.31 10.77
N ASN A 112 -6.77 -1.10 11.87
CA ASN A 112 -5.37 -1.53 11.98
C ASN A 112 -5.19 -3.04 11.76
N LEU A 113 -6.16 -3.87 12.19
CA LEU A 113 -6.12 -5.33 11.95
C LEU A 113 -6.47 -5.71 10.51
N CYS A 114 -7.16 -4.82 9.78
CA CYS A 114 -7.76 -5.12 8.48
C CYS A 114 -6.75 -5.19 7.32
N HIS A 115 -5.51 -4.74 7.55
CA HIS A 115 -4.43 -4.73 6.56
C HIS A 115 -3.17 -5.46 7.06
N GLN A 116 -3.28 -6.31 8.09
CA GLN A 116 -2.14 -7.08 8.59
C GLN A 116 -1.89 -8.33 7.74
N THR A 117 -0.66 -8.85 7.79
CA THR A 117 -0.32 -10.13 7.18
C THR A 117 0.16 -11.11 8.24
N ASP A 118 0.20 -12.39 7.90
CA ASP A 118 0.85 -13.44 8.69
C ASP A 118 2.40 -13.44 8.56
N ARG A 119 2.95 -12.71 7.58
CA ARG A 119 4.41 -12.61 7.34
C ARG A 119 5.07 -11.57 8.24
N PHE A 120 4.41 -10.44 8.42
CA PHE A 120 4.87 -9.31 9.22
C PHE A 120 3.73 -8.31 9.45
N SER A 121 3.91 -7.47 10.47
CA SER A 121 3.02 -6.34 10.73
C SER A 121 3.08 -5.29 9.62
N VAL A 122 1.98 -4.58 9.41
CA VAL A 122 1.80 -3.60 8.33
C VAL A 122 1.34 -2.24 8.87
N GLU A 123 1.90 -1.16 8.35
CA GLU A 123 1.41 0.22 8.52
C GLU A 123 0.82 0.71 7.19
N GLN A 124 -0.10 1.66 7.27
CA GLN A 124 -0.77 2.24 6.12
C GLN A 124 -0.57 3.76 6.04
N ASN A 125 -0.18 4.25 4.86
CA ASN A 125 -0.42 5.64 4.48
C ASN A 125 -1.71 5.72 3.67
N PHE A 126 -2.57 6.67 4.03
CA PHE A 126 -3.89 6.85 3.43
C PHE A 126 -4.17 8.31 3.11
N ALA A 127 -4.83 8.57 1.99
CA ALA A 127 -5.35 9.89 1.67
C ALA A 127 -6.56 9.80 0.74
N VAL A 128 -7.51 10.73 0.88
CA VAL A 128 -8.55 10.99 -0.11
C VAL A 128 -8.42 12.42 -0.61
N LYS A 129 -8.47 12.61 -1.93
CA LYS A 129 -8.46 13.95 -2.54
C LYS A 129 -9.60 14.12 -3.51
N THR A 130 -10.20 15.31 -3.48
CA THR A 130 -11.21 15.75 -4.44
C THR A 130 -10.57 16.59 -5.54
N PHE A 131 -10.94 16.31 -6.79
CA PHE A 131 -10.42 17.00 -7.97
C PHE A 131 -11.55 17.45 -8.89
N LYS A 132 -11.36 18.60 -9.53
CA LYS A 132 -12.17 19.02 -10.67
C LYS A 132 -11.66 18.36 -11.95
N LYS A 133 -12.54 17.72 -12.71
CA LYS A 133 -12.18 17.05 -13.98
C LYS A 133 -11.50 17.99 -14.98
N SER A 134 -11.85 19.27 -14.96
CA SER A 134 -11.25 20.31 -15.81
C SER A 134 -9.78 20.59 -15.49
N GLU A 135 -9.35 20.41 -14.24
CA GLU A 135 -8.02 20.78 -13.74
C GLU A 135 -7.01 19.62 -13.84
N THR A 136 -7.49 18.38 -13.96
CA THR A 136 -6.64 17.18 -13.98
C THR A 136 -6.28 16.68 -15.38
N LYS A 137 -6.61 17.44 -16.43
CA LYS A 137 -6.44 17.01 -17.84
C LYS A 137 -4.99 16.62 -18.19
N HIS A 138 -4.01 17.20 -17.50
CA HIS A 138 -2.58 16.95 -17.73
C HIS A 138 -1.93 16.05 -16.67
N ASN A 139 -2.63 15.71 -15.60
CA ASN A 139 -2.11 14.90 -14.50
C ASN A 139 -2.87 13.59 -14.42
N GLY A 140 -2.37 12.55 -15.07
CA GLY A 140 -2.93 11.19 -14.97
C GLY A 140 -2.85 10.62 -13.54
N PRO A 141 -3.56 9.52 -13.26
CA PRO A 141 -3.65 8.95 -11.90
C PRO A 141 -2.28 8.60 -11.30
N VAL A 142 -1.37 8.05 -12.11
CA VAL A 142 0.00 7.76 -11.66
C VAL A 142 0.70 9.04 -11.19
N LYS A 143 0.60 10.14 -11.95
CA LYS A 143 1.27 11.39 -11.60
C LYS A 143 0.68 12.02 -10.35
N ARG A 144 -0.66 11.96 -10.19
CA ARG A 144 -1.32 12.44 -8.97
C ARG A 144 -0.87 11.65 -7.75
N PHE A 145 -0.76 10.32 -7.85
CA PHE A 145 -0.28 9.51 -6.74
C PHE A 145 1.21 9.75 -6.43
N GLU A 146 2.08 9.90 -7.44
CA GLU A 146 3.47 10.34 -7.20
C GLU A 146 3.55 11.67 -6.44
N THR A 147 2.61 12.59 -6.67
CA THR A 147 2.52 13.85 -5.93
C THR A 147 2.11 13.59 -4.48
N VAL A 148 1.09 12.76 -4.23
CA VAL A 148 0.66 12.38 -2.87
C VAL A 148 1.80 11.73 -2.07
N ILE A 149 2.55 10.79 -2.67
CA ILE A 149 3.70 10.15 -1.99
C ILE A 149 4.77 11.19 -1.62
N LYS A 150 4.99 12.21 -2.45
CA LYS A 150 5.95 13.28 -2.15
C LYS A 150 5.44 14.23 -1.07
N GLU A 151 4.14 14.50 -1.03
CA GLU A 151 3.52 15.29 0.03
C GLU A 151 3.64 14.58 1.38
N TRP A 152 3.36 13.27 1.43
CA TRP A 152 3.61 12.44 2.60
C TRP A 152 5.06 12.55 3.08
N ALA A 153 6.04 12.42 2.19
CA ALA A 153 7.44 12.60 2.56
C ALA A 153 7.77 14.04 3.03
N ALA A 154 7.11 15.05 2.45
CA ALA A 154 7.33 16.45 2.79
C ALA A 154 6.80 16.82 4.18
N GLU A 155 5.94 16.01 4.80
CA GLU A 155 5.53 16.16 6.21
C GLU A 155 6.73 16.22 7.15
N LEU A 156 7.82 15.50 6.83
CA LEU A 156 9.07 15.54 7.59
C LEU A 156 9.60 16.97 7.80
N LYS A 157 9.32 17.89 6.86
CA LYS A 157 9.77 19.30 6.90
C LYS A 157 9.34 20.03 8.19
N GLN A 158 8.26 19.58 8.82
CA GLN A 158 7.72 20.16 10.06
C GLN A 158 8.62 19.85 11.28
N TYR A 159 9.52 18.88 11.17
CA TYR A 159 10.37 18.42 12.25
C TYR A 159 11.82 18.86 12.05
N ASP A 160 12.55 19.01 13.15
CA ASP A 160 13.99 19.21 13.12
C ASP A 160 14.74 17.94 12.74
N SER A 161 15.98 18.12 12.27
CA SER A 161 16.78 17.02 11.72
C SER A 161 16.99 15.87 12.70
N ASP A 162 16.98 16.16 14.01
CA ASP A 162 17.21 15.18 15.06
C ASP A 162 16.04 14.23 15.29
N VAL A 163 14.86 14.50 14.72
CA VAL A 163 13.67 13.62 14.82
C VAL A 163 13.95 12.20 14.36
N VAL A 164 14.90 12.02 13.43
CA VAL A 164 15.25 10.72 12.86
C VAL A 164 16.08 9.85 13.81
N ASN A 165 16.70 10.45 14.83
CA ASN A 165 17.56 9.75 15.80
C ASN A 165 16.77 9.12 16.96
N SER A 166 15.64 9.71 17.32
CA SER A 166 14.78 9.27 18.43
C SER A 166 13.36 9.70 18.13
N PHE A 167 12.62 8.83 17.46
CA PHE A 167 11.25 9.13 17.10
C PHE A 167 10.35 9.13 18.33
N GLN A 168 9.47 10.11 18.45
CA GLN A 168 8.51 10.22 19.55
C GLN A 168 7.12 9.89 19.04
N ILE A 169 6.47 8.92 19.67
CA ILE A 169 5.09 8.56 19.37
C ILE A 169 4.18 9.56 20.07
N THR A 170 3.45 10.35 19.28
CA THR A 170 2.50 11.35 19.79
C THR A 170 1.06 10.94 19.45
N ASP A 171 0.09 11.56 20.12
CA ASP A 171 -1.34 11.36 19.81
C ASP A 171 -1.72 11.87 18.40
N GLU A 172 -0.85 12.65 17.75
CA GLU A 172 -1.02 13.15 16.38
C GLU A 172 -0.47 12.19 15.30
N LEU A 173 -0.03 10.99 15.69
CA LEU A 173 0.44 9.96 14.77
C LEU A 173 -0.67 9.03 14.25
N PRO A 174 -0.49 8.43 13.07
CA PRO A 174 0.77 8.32 12.30
C PRO A 174 1.06 9.48 11.32
N THR A 175 2.34 9.84 11.21
CA THR A 175 2.84 10.74 10.16
C THR A 175 3.37 9.92 9.00
N ASN A 176 2.86 10.17 7.78
CA ASN A 176 3.07 9.32 6.60
C ASN A 176 4.55 9.24 6.19
N TRP A 177 5.34 10.28 6.48
CA TRP A 177 6.77 10.30 6.15
C TRP A 177 7.57 9.19 6.84
N THR A 178 7.15 8.77 8.03
CA THR A 178 7.87 7.76 8.83
C THR A 178 7.88 6.42 8.11
N ASN A 179 6.72 6.00 7.59
CA ASN A 179 6.58 4.76 6.82
C ASN A 179 7.44 4.74 5.55
N ILE A 180 7.64 5.91 4.92
CA ILE A 180 8.49 6.06 3.73
C ILE A 180 9.98 6.02 4.08
N LEU A 181 10.39 6.67 5.17
CA LEU A 181 11.79 6.94 5.49
C LEU A 181 12.38 6.01 6.57
N ARG A 182 11.58 5.12 7.15
CA ARG A 182 12.09 4.14 8.12
C ARG A 182 13.01 3.11 7.44
N ALA A 183 14.25 3.01 7.91
CA ALA A 183 15.27 2.12 7.34
C ALA A 183 14.84 0.64 7.39
N LYS A 184 14.11 0.25 8.45
CA LYS A 184 13.62 -1.12 8.65
C LYS A 184 12.40 -1.49 7.80
N SER A 185 11.74 -0.53 7.15
CA SER A 185 10.71 -0.86 6.16
C SER A 185 11.39 -1.42 4.91
N LEU A 186 10.96 -2.60 4.47
CA LEU A 186 11.54 -3.35 3.34
C LEU A 186 10.60 -3.43 2.15
N PHE A 187 9.29 -3.50 2.41
CA PHE A 187 8.27 -3.76 1.41
C PHE A 187 7.27 -2.62 1.33
N VAL A 188 6.79 -2.35 0.12
CA VAL A 188 5.68 -1.42 -0.12
C VAL A 188 4.75 -1.96 -1.22
N GLY A 189 3.45 -1.78 -1.01
CA GLY A 189 2.43 -2.05 -2.02
C GLY A 189 1.39 -0.93 -2.01
N CYS A 190 1.13 -0.33 -3.18
CA CYS A 190 0.31 0.87 -3.29
C CYS A 190 -0.79 0.75 -4.35
N ALA A 191 -1.99 1.23 -4.03
CA ALA A 191 -3.08 1.32 -4.97
C ALA A 191 -3.82 2.65 -4.84
N SER A 192 -4.48 3.04 -5.92
CA SER A 192 -5.42 4.13 -5.89
C SER A 192 -6.62 3.80 -6.75
N MET A 193 -7.77 4.38 -6.43
CA MET A 193 -8.97 4.30 -7.23
C MET A 193 -9.74 5.61 -7.17
N ASN A 194 -10.28 6.03 -8.32
CA ASN A 194 -11.11 7.22 -8.39
C ASN A 194 -12.56 6.88 -8.69
N PHE A 195 -13.46 7.65 -8.09
CA PHE A 195 -14.90 7.50 -8.22
C PHE A 195 -15.55 8.88 -8.30
N ARG A 196 -16.79 8.92 -8.79
CA ARG A 196 -17.55 10.15 -8.92
C ARG A 196 -17.65 10.87 -7.57
N GLY A 197 -17.39 12.18 -7.56
CA GLY A 197 -17.57 13.02 -6.39
C GLY A 197 -18.99 13.56 -6.28
N ASP A 198 -19.31 14.17 -5.14
CA ASP A 198 -20.66 14.65 -4.83
C ASP A 198 -21.06 15.85 -5.71
N GLU A 199 -20.09 16.69 -6.08
CA GLU A 199 -20.33 17.87 -6.91
C GLU A 199 -20.21 17.57 -8.42
N PRO A 200 -21.07 18.16 -9.28
CA PRO A 200 -20.96 18.03 -10.73
C PRO A 200 -19.57 18.41 -11.25
N GLY A 201 -18.99 17.52 -12.07
CA GLY A 201 -17.67 17.75 -12.66
C GLY A 201 -16.49 17.45 -11.74
N THR A 202 -16.73 16.93 -10.54
CA THR A 202 -15.67 16.49 -9.61
C THR A 202 -15.50 14.97 -9.57
N PHE A 203 -14.39 14.52 -9.02
CA PHE A 203 -14.14 13.14 -8.64
C PHE A 203 -13.31 13.09 -7.36
N ARG A 204 -13.46 12.01 -6.60
CA ARG A 204 -12.61 11.70 -5.46
C ARG A 204 -11.65 10.59 -5.86
N GLU A 205 -10.45 10.59 -5.28
CA GLU A 205 -9.48 9.53 -5.46
C GLU A 205 -8.88 9.15 -4.11
N VAL A 206 -8.99 7.86 -3.81
CA VAL A 206 -8.40 7.23 -2.63
C VAL A 206 -7.00 6.76 -3.00
N TYR A 207 -6.04 7.02 -2.13
CA TYR A 207 -4.63 6.64 -2.26
C TYR A 207 -4.23 5.84 -1.02
N VAL A 208 -3.69 4.65 -1.24
CA VAL A 208 -3.31 3.73 -0.16
C VAL A 208 -1.93 3.16 -0.46
N CYS A 209 -1.01 3.23 0.49
CA CYS A 209 0.23 2.45 0.47
C CYS A 209 0.36 1.71 1.79
N ASN A 210 0.59 0.40 1.70
CA ASN A 210 0.88 -0.45 2.84
C ASN A 210 2.39 -0.73 2.89
N TYR A 211 2.98 -0.73 4.09
CA TYR A 211 4.41 -0.86 4.32
C TYR A 211 4.69 -1.95 5.34
N GLY A 212 5.77 -2.70 5.15
CA GLY A 212 6.19 -3.69 6.13
C GLY A 212 7.69 -4.00 6.09
N PRO A 213 8.25 -4.59 7.16
CA PRO A 213 7.63 -4.82 8.46
C PRO A 213 7.40 -3.53 9.25
N ALA A 214 6.20 -3.34 9.78
CA ALA A 214 5.79 -2.18 10.56
C ALA A 214 5.93 -2.46 12.06
N ASN A 215 6.94 -1.89 12.72
CA ASN A 215 7.07 -1.99 14.17
C ASN A 215 7.93 -0.82 14.64
N LEU A 216 7.39 0.39 14.58
CA LEU A 216 8.08 1.57 15.10
C LEU A 216 7.83 1.66 16.60
N THR A 217 8.89 1.55 17.40
CA THR A 217 8.79 1.68 18.85
C THR A 217 9.17 3.08 19.32
N GLU A 218 8.61 3.51 20.45
CA GLU A 218 8.98 4.78 21.11
C GLU A 218 10.50 4.89 21.29
N GLY A 219 11.08 6.02 20.89
CA GLY A 219 12.52 6.29 20.97
C GLY A 219 13.37 5.54 19.94
N GLU A 220 12.77 4.81 19.00
CA GLU A 220 13.51 4.14 17.93
C GLU A 220 14.05 5.17 16.92
N GLU A 221 15.25 4.93 16.40
CA GLU A 221 15.77 5.65 15.25
C GLU A 221 14.97 5.30 13.98
N ILE A 222 14.58 6.32 13.20
CA ILE A 222 13.99 6.11 11.87
C ILE A 222 15.04 5.49 10.94
N TYR A 223 16.28 5.97 11.02
CA TYR A 223 17.46 5.42 10.36
C TYR A 223 18.72 5.83 11.11
N LYS A 224 19.80 5.06 10.96
CA LYS A 224 21.11 5.39 11.52
C LYS A 224 21.70 6.60 10.80
N THR A 225 22.21 7.55 11.57
CA THR A 225 22.82 8.77 11.04
C THR A 225 24.35 8.68 11.01
N GLY A 226 24.99 9.28 10.00
CA GLY A 226 26.45 9.27 9.91
C GLY A 226 27.00 9.97 8.66
N GLY A 227 28.32 9.96 8.49
CA GLY A 227 29.01 10.74 7.44
C GLY A 227 29.02 10.12 6.04
N LYS A 228 28.60 8.86 5.88
CA LYS A 228 28.68 8.12 4.62
C LYS A 228 27.48 7.18 4.45
N SER A 229 26.72 7.35 3.37
CA SER A 229 25.64 6.43 3.02
C SER A 229 26.15 4.99 2.94
N CYS A 230 25.30 4.04 3.30
CA CYS A 230 25.59 2.61 3.24
C CYS A 230 26.75 2.13 4.14
N SER A 231 27.28 2.95 5.07
CA SER A 231 28.34 2.51 5.98
C SER A 231 27.86 1.50 7.03
N ASP A 232 26.55 1.42 7.24
CA ASP A 232 25.90 0.54 8.23
C ASP A 232 24.84 -0.36 7.58
N CYS A 233 25.02 -0.73 6.30
CA CYS A 233 24.22 -1.79 5.69
C CYS A 233 24.46 -3.13 6.41
N GLU A 234 23.48 -4.01 6.35
CA GLU A 234 23.53 -5.29 7.09
C GLU A 234 24.00 -6.42 6.18
N GLY A 235 24.72 -7.39 6.76
CA GLY A 235 25.17 -8.57 6.01
C GLY A 235 26.13 -8.23 4.88
N ASP A 236 25.79 -8.69 3.67
CA ASP A 236 26.55 -8.51 2.43
C ASP A 236 26.03 -7.37 1.53
N GLU A 237 25.09 -6.57 2.03
CA GLU A 237 24.55 -5.44 1.29
C GLU A 237 25.58 -4.33 1.09
N THR A 238 25.48 -3.68 -0.07
CA THR A 238 26.27 -2.49 -0.40
C THR A 238 25.33 -1.39 -0.90
N CYS A 239 25.86 -0.23 -1.27
CA CYS A 239 25.04 0.74 -1.99
C CYS A 239 24.54 0.14 -3.31
N ASP A 240 23.26 0.33 -3.60
CA ASP A 240 22.64 -0.03 -4.88
C ASP A 240 23.24 0.77 -6.05
N ASP A 241 23.36 0.15 -7.22
CA ASP A 241 23.98 0.77 -8.39
C ASP A 241 23.18 1.97 -8.94
N THR A 242 21.85 1.91 -8.80
CA THR A 242 20.92 2.95 -9.27
C THR A 242 20.64 3.98 -8.17
N PHE A 243 20.32 3.51 -6.96
CA PHE A 243 20.03 4.31 -5.78
C PHE A 243 21.21 4.26 -4.80
N ARG A 244 22.29 4.95 -5.18
CA ARG A 244 23.61 4.89 -4.54
C ARG A 244 23.71 5.34 -3.07
N ASN A 245 22.60 5.75 -2.45
CA ASN A 245 22.53 6.03 -1.01
C ASN A 245 21.68 4.99 -0.26
N LEU A 246 21.24 3.92 -0.92
CA LEU A 246 20.41 2.88 -0.35
C LEU A 246 21.17 1.55 -0.30
N CYS A 247 21.04 0.84 0.81
CA CYS A 247 21.49 -0.53 0.98
C CYS A 247 20.66 -1.46 0.10
N GLY A 248 21.30 -2.21 -0.77
CA GLY A 248 20.70 -3.23 -1.60
C GLY A 248 21.65 -4.42 -1.73
N LYS A 249 21.10 -5.59 -2.06
CA LYS A 249 21.92 -6.74 -2.39
C LYS A 249 22.57 -6.52 -3.75
N PHE A 250 23.81 -6.97 -3.88
CA PHE A 250 24.47 -7.05 -5.17
C PHE A 250 23.77 -8.15 -5.99
N GLU A 251 22.78 -7.78 -6.81
CA GLU A 251 22.33 -8.70 -7.84
C GLU A 251 23.40 -8.74 -8.92
N ILE A 252 24.11 -9.88 -9.01
CA ILE A 252 24.90 -10.20 -10.20
C ILE A 252 23.91 -10.14 -11.35
N SER A 253 24.01 -9.08 -12.16
CA SER A 253 23.35 -9.02 -13.45
C SER A 253 23.86 -10.20 -14.27
N ILE A 254 23.12 -11.31 -14.25
CA ILE A 254 23.37 -12.40 -15.19
C ILE A 254 22.98 -11.83 -16.56
N PRO A 255 23.93 -11.76 -17.51
CA PRO A 255 23.75 -11.09 -18.79
C PRO A 255 22.64 -11.72 -19.66
#